data_AF-A8N9N3-F1
#
_entry.id   AF-A8N9N3-F1
#
_cell.length_a   1.000
_cell.length_b   1.000
_cell.length_c   1.000
_cell.angle_alpha   90.00
_cell.angle_beta   90.00
_cell.angle_gamma   90.00
#
_symmetry.space_group_name_H-M   'P 1'
#
loop_
_entity.id
_entity.type
_entity.pdbx_description
1 polymer ?
#
loop_
_entity_poly.entity_id
_entity_poly.type
_entity_poly.pdbx_seq_one_letter_code
_entity_poly.pdbx_strand_id
1 'polypeptide(L)'
;MPQPTSRAQKWSGTMVGLLPIVKEDADKSGKKMFVDFKCVVWHTAFGVLLKLLKEYAPTGVSILCGDDIVRLLILIILILSADHEEQCVMAAVRGFCSSFPCPVCLVPQDWQYMMTKRYSLQTVEEMHAEFLAASAGNHQSREDNLKAIGLQGNDNVRMYSGTSSTQIFMLALSFDRLHAYNGGLFSDHLLEEFLKILDRSEHKHGALFEKQYIYSVLLIIPPKINIELAHSRLANFPCWCDLNHFNKVARFREFTDGRKYEDLSRVIIFASQNILPVADSKCGYQLLRLMHSFWNSTWHGITRNMITKFSEAMHHWLKEYYGRINFKNVDGQISQLHAWSLVALLIREAIARDKAARLDEEEAKKAEEELGEDVTAVGHVTLEGPEVQHIIAGSSIKNITLSDVVMHIPKDYTSTFNDLRKKISTRLATELGRPVNLHGDHKVTLYWYIKVNYTSFEDSTVTTDFLRMNKEYHGQEQYDNTLLSIYNSGLVFVQLLGVIGVALDGIEHLVALAIPYDQPLTGTDPSIRHQDHDLRLHQFRKRKRSDSVVVLASTIVRGALLVEDHLEEIGDKLPAH
;
A
#
# COMPACT_ATOMS: atom_id res chain seq x y z
N MET A 1 19.90 -22.15 10.03
CA MET A 1 20.15 -21.18 8.95
C MET A 1 18.84 -20.52 8.57
N PRO A 2 18.62 -19.22 8.88
CA PRO A 2 17.60 -18.41 8.23
C PRO A 2 18.17 -17.77 6.96
N GLN A 3 17.39 -17.81 5.89
CA GLN A 3 17.71 -17.26 4.57
C GLN A 3 18.01 -15.74 4.61
N PRO A 4 18.85 -15.21 3.70
CA PRO A 4 18.96 -13.79 3.48
C PRO A 4 17.67 -13.32 2.79
N THR A 5 16.78 -12.68 3.52
CA THR A 5 15.65 -11.97 2.92
C THR A 5 16.18 -10.78 2.14
N SER A 6 16.19 -10.92 0.82
CA SER A 6 16.24 -9.79 -0.12
C SER A 6 15.14 -8.79 0.26
N ARG A 7 15.51 -7.50 0.34
CA ARG A 7 14.63 -6.33 0.55
C ARG A 7 14.01 -6.18 1.93
N ALA A 8 14.84 -5.69 2.84
CA ALA A 8 14.45 -4.50 3.57
C ALA A 8 15.54 -3.47 3.30
N GLN A 9 15.26 -2.46 2.48
CA GLN A 9 16.04 -1.23 2.54
C GLN A 9 15.80 -0.70 3.96
N LYS A 10 16.68 -1.08 4.88
CA LYS A 10 16.64 -0.62 6.26
C LYS A 10 17.05 0.83 6.22
N TRP A 11 16.06 1.71 6.14
CA TRP A 11 16.22 3.12 6.48
C TRP A 11 16.88 3.18 7.87
N SER A 12 18.13 3.61 7.94
CA SER A 12 18.81 3.84 9.21
C SER A 12 18.44 5.24 9.70
N GLY A 13 17.44 5.31 10.58
CA GLY A 13 17.13 6.54 11.32
C GLY A 13 17.91 6.56 12.63
N THR A 14 18.39 7.72 13.06
CA THR A 14 18.92 7.92 14.42
C THR A 14 17.96 8.80 15.19
N MET A 15 17.55 8.36 16.38
CA MET A 15 16.77 9.20 17.28
C MET A 15 17.70 10.26 17.89
N VAL A 16 17.46 11.53 17.59
CA VAL A 16 18.29 12.66 18.06
C VAL A 16 17.72 13.36 19.28
N GLY A 17 16.46 13.09 19.64
CA GLY A 17 15.82 13.68 20.81
C GLY A 17 14.37 13.23 21.00
N LEU A 18 13.88 13.38 22.22
CA LEU A 18 12.48 13.19 22.58
C LEU A 18 11.88 14.55 22.96
N LEU A 19 10.71 14.86 22.43
CA LEU A 19 9.98 16.07 22.82
C LEU A 19 9.12 15.78 24.06
N PRO A 20 9.03 16.73 25.01
CA PRO A 20 8.27 16.54 26.23
C PRO A 20 6.76 16.48 25.96
N ILE A 21 6.09 15.47 26.52
CA ILE A 21 4.63 15.38 26.56
C ILE A 21 4.16 15.95 27.90
N VAL A 22 3.44 17.07 27.85
CA VAL A 22 2.83 17.68 29.04
C VAL A 22 1.55 16.91 29.37
N LYS A 23 1.51 16.25 30.53
CA LYS A 23 0.29 15.60 31.01
C LYS A 23 -0.77 16.64 31.34
N GLU A 24 -1.97 16.42 30.81
CA GLU A 24 -3.13 17.29 31.03
C GLU A 24 -3.84 16.87 32.30
N ASP A 25 -3.82 17.73 33.32
CA ASP A 25 -4.64 17.54 34.52
C ASP A 25 -6.12 17.77 34.16
N ALA A 26 -7.02 16.98 34.75
CA ALA A 26 -8.45 17.03 34.42
C ALA A 26 -9.08 18.43 34.61
N ASP A 27 -8.56 19.22 35.55
CA ASP A 27 -9.01 20.59 35.85
C ASP A 27 -8.49 21.64 34.84
N LYS A 28 -7.53 21.28 33.99
CA LYS A 28 -6.95 22.15 32.95
C LYS A 28 -7.41 21.78 31.55
N SER A 29 -8.19 20.71 31.44
CA SER A 29 -8.65 20.18 30.15
C SER A 29 -9.45 21.20 29.35
N GLY A 30 -9.08 21.41 28.09
CA GLY A 30 -9.78 22.32 27.16
C GLY A 30 -9.60 23.82 27.43
N LYS A 31 -8.76 24.21 28.41
CA LYS A 31 -8.49 25.62 28.69
C LYS A 31 -7.46 26.19 27.71
N LYS A 32 -7.76 27.35 27.11
CA LYS A 32 -6.87 28.07 26.17
C LYS A 32 -5.44 28.24 26.71
N MET A 33 -5.31 28.65 27.97
CA MET A 33 -3.99 28.82 28.62
C MET A 33 -3.16 27.53 28.66
N PHE A 34 -3.80 26.37 28.80
CA PHE A 34 -3.08 25.08 28.83
C PHE A 34 -2.65 24.65 27.43
N VAL A 35 -3.48 24.91 26.41
CA VAL A 35 -3.12 24.70 24.99
C VAL A 35 -1.94 25.59 24.60
N ASP A 36 -1.99 26.87 24.96
CA ASP A 36 -0.89 27.82 24.72
C ASP A 36 0.40 27.36 25.44
N PHE A 37 0.29 26.86 26.66
CA PHE A 37 1.42 26.31 27.41
C PHE A 37 2.03 25.08 26.73
N LYS A 38 1.21 24.11 26.28
CA LYS A 38 1.70 22.95 25.51
C LYS A 38 2.46 23.39 24.25
N CYS A 39 1.92 24.37 23.54
CA CYS A 39 2.54 24.94 22.35
C CYS A 39 3.90 25.60 22.66
N VAL A 40 3.99 26.42 23.72
CA VAL A 40 5.27 27.04 24.15
C VAL A 40 6.32 26.00 24.55
N VAL A 41 5.91 24.97 25.31
CA VAL A 41 6.83 23.88 25.72
C VAL A 41 7.38 23.14 24.50
N TRP A 42 6.52 22.81 23.52
CA TRP A 42 6.92 22.15 22.29
C TRP A 42 7.94 22.99 21.50
N HIS A 43 7.63 24.26 21.25
CA HIS A 43 8.53 25.14 20.48
C HIS A 43 9.84 25.42 21.20
N THR A 44 9.81 25.58 22.52
CA THR A 44 11.03 25.80 23.31
C THR A 44 11.96 24.59 23.24
N ALA A 45 11.40 23.37 23.34
CA ALA A 45 12.16 22.14 23.20
C ALA A 45 12.68 21.96 21.76
N PHE A 46 11.84 22.17 20.76
CA PHE A 46 12.22 22.07 19.34
C PHE A 46 13.25 23.13 18.94
N GLY A 47 13.19 24.32 19.54
CA GLY A 47 14.15 25.42 19.34
C GLY A 47 15.59 25.03 19.71
N VAL A 48 15.79 24.06 20.60
CA VAL A 48 17.14 23.52 20.90
C VAL A 48 17.73 22.82 19.67
N LEU A 49 16.91 22.04 18.94
CA LEU A 49 17.33 21.37 17.70
C LEU A 49 17.55 22.37 16.57
N LEU A 50 16.68 23.39 16.49
CA LEU A 50 16.79 24.42 15.45
C LEU A 50 18.10 25.22 15.54
N LYS A 51 18.69 25.41 16.73
CA LYS A 51 19.97 26.14 16.88
C LYS A 51 21.09 25.59 15.99
N LEU A 52 21.24 24.27 15.96
CA LEU A 52 22.24 23.60 15.11
C LEU A 52 21.91 23.79 13.62
N LEU A 53 20.63 23.74 13.27
CA LEU A 53 20.19 24.02 11.90
C LEU A 53 20.47 25.47 11.50
N LYS A 54 20.28 26.46 12.39
CA LYS A 54 20.58 27.87 12.08
C LYS A 54 22.07 28.07 11.77
N GLU A 55 22.94 27.34 12.47
CA GLU A 55 24.39 27.41 12.31
C GLU A 55 24.84 26.73 11.00
N TYR A 56 24.39 25.51 10.74
CA TYR A 56 24.96 24.66 9.70
C TYR A 56 24.14 24.59 8.39
N ALA A 57 22.87 24.98 8.38
CA ALA A 57 22.07 24.96 7.15
C ALA A 57 22.58 25.91 6.05
N PRO A 58 23.09 27.12 6.35
CA PRO A 58 23.61 28.03 5.31
C PRO A 58 24.98 27.62 4.76
N THR A 59 25.86 27.05 5.60
CA THR A 59 27.27 26.80 5.24
C THR A 59 27.60 25.33 4.99
N GLY A 60 26.80 24.41 5.54
CA GLY A 60 27.13 22.99 5.60
C GLY A 60 28.31 22.67 6.53
N VAL A 61 28.62 21.37 6.63
CA VAL A 61 29.77 20.82 7.37
C VAL A 61 30.51 19.83 6.47
N SER A 62 31.83 19.97 6.35
CA SER A 62 32.66 18.98 5.65
C SER A 62 32.97 17.81 6.58
N ILE A 63 32.57 16.59 6.19
CA ILE A 63 32.77 15.37 6.98
C ILE A 63 33.49 14.33 6.13
N LEU A 64 34.53 13.71 6.69
CA LEU A 64 35.15 12.50 6.13
C LEU A 64 34.21 11.32 6.37
N CYS A 65 33.64 10.77 5.29
CA CYS A 65 32.73 9.63 5.36
C CYS A 65 33.48 8.30 5.48
N GLY A 66 32.75 7.22 5.79
CA GLY A 66 33.32 5.88 6.00
C GLY A 66 33.91 5.20 4.76
N ASP A 67 33.80 5.83 3.60
CA ASP A 67 34.42 5.46 2.33
C ASP A 67 35.63 6.36 1.98
N ASP A 68 36.17 7.07 2.98
CA ASP A 68 37.31 7.98 2.87
C ASP A 68 37.10 9.20 1.95
N ILE A 69 35.85 9.47 1.56
CA ILE A 69 35.49 10.65 0.75
C ILE A 69 35.02 11.78 1.68
N VAL A 70 35.60 12.97 1.52
CA VAL A 70 35.11 14.18 2.19
C VAL A 70 33.88 14.71 1.46
N ARG A 71 32.76 14.82 2.17
CA ARG A 71 31.51 15.37 1.64
C ARG A 71 31.08 16.60 2.41
N LEU A 72 30.54 17.60 1.70
CA LEU A 72 29.84 18.73 2.31
C LEU A 72 28.40 18.30 2.61
N LEU A 73 28.07 18.19 3.89
CA LEU A 73 26.72 17.85 4.35
C LEU A 73 25.98 19.11 4.79
N ILE A 74 24.78 19.31 4.25
CA ILE A 74 23.90 20.42 4.60
C ILE A 74 22.72 19.85 5.39
N LEU A 75 22.51 20.37 6.60
CA LEU A 75 21.38 19.96 7.44
C LEU A 75 20.11 20.67 7.00
N ILE A 76 19.08 19.90 6.65
CA ILE A 76 17.75 20.40 6.29
C ILE A 76 16.67 19.58 7.00
N ILE A 77 15.51 20.21 7.24
CA ILE A 77 14.30 19.49 7.66
C ILE A 77 13.56 19.08 6.39
N LEU A 78 13.61 17.79 6.05
CA LEU A 78 12.96 17.30 4.83
C LEU A 78 11.45 17.04 5.05
N ILE A 79 11.08 16.50 6.21
CA ILE A 79 9.72 16.05 6.51
C ILE A 79 9.37 16.38 7.97
N LEU A 80 8.18 16.96 8.18
CA LEU A 80 7.50 17.08 9.46
C LEU A 80 6.17 16.33 9.35
N SER A 81 6.13 15.15 9.95
CA SER A 81 4.94 14.29 9.96
C SER A 81 4.25 14.41 11.32
N ALA A 82 3.03 14.95 11.30
CA ALA A 82 2.17 15.14 12.45
C ALA A 82 0.71 15.13 11.96
N ASP A 83 -0.25 14.91 12.86
CA ASP A 83 -1.66 15.12 12.52
C ASP A 83 -1.98 16.62 12.30
N HIS A 84 -3.20 16.96 11.87
CA HIS A 84 -3.52 18.34 11.52
C HIS A 84 -3.43 19.29 12.72
N GLU A 85 -3.89 18.86 13.90
CA GLU A 85 -3.84 19.61 15.14
C GLU A 85 -2.39 19.90 15.56
N GLU A 86 -1.51 18.90 15.51
CA GLU A 86 -0.09 19.03 15.77
C GLU A 86 0.59 19.90 14.71
N GLN A 87 0.24 19.77 13.43
CA GLN A 87 0.74 20.67 12.38
C GLN A 87 0.36 22.13 12.63
N CYS A 88 -0.85 22.38 13.14
CA CYS A 88 -1.27 23.73 13.52
C CYS A 88 -0.41 24.28 14.66
N VAL A 89 -0.05 23.44 15.63
CA VAL A 89 0.92 23.78 16.68
C VAL A 89 2.28 24.08 16.05
N MET A 90 2.84 23.16 15.26
CA MET A 90 4.15 23.30 14.62
C MET A 90 4.24 24.57 13.77
N ALA A 91 3.19 24.91 13.04
CA ALA A 91 3.12 26.08 12.18
C ALA A 91 2.72 27.37 12.92
N ALA A 92 2.43 27.31 14.22
CA ALA A 92 1.91 28.43 15.00
C ALA A 92 0.63 29.08 14.39
N VAL A 93 -0.23 28.26 13.77
CA VAL A 93 -1.53 28.68 13.20
C VAL A 93 -2.69 28.18 14.04
N ARG A 94 -3.87 28.79 13.91
CA ARG A 94 -5.06 28.41 14.71
C ARG A 94 -5.89 27.27 14.12
N GLY A 95 -5.51 26.72 12.97
CA GLY A 95 -6.28 25.69 12.26
C GLY A 95 -7.71 26.14 11.99
N PHE A 96 -8.70 25.27 12.25
CA PHE A 96 -10.13 25.53 12.05
C PHE A 96 -10.68 26.75 12.80
N CYS A 97 -9.96 27.28 13.79
CA CYS A 97 -10.33 28.49 14.52
C CYS A 97 -9.85 29.79 13.84
N SER A 98 -9.50 29.75 12.56
CA SER A 98 -9.06 30.90 11.75
C SER A 98 -9.77 31.01 10.42
N SER A 99 -9.68 32.20 9.80
CA SER A 99 -10.11 32.42 8.42
C SER A 99 -9.26 31.68 7.39
N PHE A 100 -8.08 31.19 7.76
CA PHE A 100 -7.13 30.49 6.88
C PHE A 100 -6.61 29.21 7.56
N PRO A 101 -7.38 28.11 7.53
CA PRO A 101 -7.13 26.96 8.40
C PRO A 101 -5.94 26.08 7.97
N CYS A 102 -5.48 26.18 6.73
CA CYS A 102 -4.38 25.34 6.25
C CYS A 102 -3.03 25.84 6.83
N PRO A 103 -2.19 24.96 7.41
CA PRO A 103 -0.89 25.37 7.94
C PRO A 103 0.15 25.70 6.86
N VAL A 104 -0.13 25.41 5.58
CA VAL A 104 0.82 25.57 4.46
C VAL A 104 0.45 26.75 3.54
N CYS A 105 -0.84 27.00 3.31
CA CYS A 105 -1.29 28.02 2.36
C CYS A 105 -2.42 28.89 2.91
N LEU A 106 -2.58 30.07 2.33
CA LEU A 106 -3.61 31.05 2.70
C LEU A 106 -4.95 30.77 1.99
N VAL A 107 -5.42 29.52 2.05
CA VAL A 107 -6.76 29.16 1.57
C VAL A 107 -7.82 29.63 2.56
N PRO A 108 -8.81 30.45 2.16
CA PRO A 108 -9.89 30.85 3.04
C PRO A 108 -10.72 29.65 3.50
N GLN A 109 -11.23 29.70 4.73
CA GLN A 109 -12.03 28.63 5.33
C GLN A 109 -13.21 28.20 4.43
N ASP A 110 -13.92 29.16 3.85
CA ASP A 110 -15.09 28.91 3.00
C ASP A 110 -14.74 28.41 1.59
N TRP A 111 -13.46 28.42 1.21
CA TRP A 111 -13.03 28.13 -0.17
C TRP A 111 -12.18 26.86 -0.30
N GLN A 112 -12.06 26.09 0.78
CA GLN A 112 -11.28 24.84 0.80
C GLN A 112 -11.79 23.78 -0.19
N TYR A 113 -13.07 23.81 -0.57
CA TYR A 113 -13.63 22.91 -1.57
C TYR A 113 -13.13 23.21 -3.00
N MET A 114 -12.56 24.39 -3.26
CA MET A 114 -12.17 24.83 -4.59
C MET A 114 -10.76 24.37 -4.95
N MET A 115 -10.66 23.13 -5.43
CA MET A 115 -9.38 22.47 -5.75
C MET A 115 -8.65 23.02 -6.99
N THR A 116 -9.32 23.80 -7.84
CA THR A 116 -8.72 24.35 -9.07
C THR A 116 -7.93 25.64 -8.84
N LYS A 117 -8.19 26.34 -7.73
CA LYS A 117 -7.56 27.61 -7.41
C LYS A 117 -6.32 27.37 -6.56
N ARG A 118 -5.20 27.98 -6.94
CA ARG A 118 -3.98 27.98 -6.13
C ARG A 118 -3.98 29.19 -5.22
N TYR A 119 -3.66 28.95 -3.95
CA TYR A 119 -3.49 29.99 -2.93
C TYR A 119 -2.01 30.18 -2.65
N SER A 120 -1.63 31.38 -2.23
CA SER A 120 -0.25 31.67 -1.83
C SER A 120 0.16 30.81 -0.63
N LEU A 121 1.41 30.36 -0.65
CA LEU A 121 2.01 29.66 0.47
C LEU A 121 2.30 30.65 1.60
N GLN A 122 2.18 30.19 2.85
CA GLN A 122 2.63 30.97 3.99
C GLN A 122 4.16 30.96 4.05
N THR A 123 4.77 32.13 4.25
CA THR A 123 6.20 32.26 4.48
C THR A 123 6.47 32.69 5.92
N VAL A 124 7.56 32.19 6.49
CA VAL A 124 7.94 32.52 7.87
C VAL A 124 8.22 34.02 8.01
N GLU A 125 8.76 34.64 6.95
CA GLU A 125 9.06 36.05 6.87
C GLU A 125 7.78 36.91 6.94
N GLU A 126 6.76 36.57 6.17
CA GLU A 126 5.45 37.25 6.21
C GLU A 126 4.77 37.04 7.57
N MET A 127 4.74 35.81 8.07
CA MET A 127 4.15 35.51 9.37
C MET A 127 4.82 36.31 10.50
N HIS A 128 6.15 36.43 10.47
CA HIS A 128 6.90 37.18 11.46
C HIS A 128 6.65 38.69 11.35
N ALA A 129 6.61 39.24 10.14
CA ALA A 129 6.29 40.65 9.92
C ALA A 129 4.90 41.00 10.44
N GLU A 130 3.89 40.19 10.09
CA GLU A 130 2.51 40.36 10.54
C GLU A 130 2.37 40.19 12.06
N PHE A 131 3.10 39.23 12.65
CA PHE A 131 3.12 39.04 14.11
C PHE A 131 3.70 40.27 14.84
N LEU A 132 4.78 40.85 14.33
CA LEU A 132 5.38 42.07 14.90
C LEU A 132 4.44 43.27 14.77
N ALA A 133 3.79 43.43 13.62
CA ALA A 133 2.81 44.48 13.39
C ALA A 133 1.62 44.35 14.35
N ALA A 134 1.07 43.15 14.51
CA ALA A 134 -0.02 42.89 15.46
C ALA A 134 0.39 43.10 16.93
N SER A 135 1.65 42.81 17.26
CA SER A 135 2.20 42.95 18.62
C SER A 135 2.44 44.39 19.07
N ALA A 136 2.35 45.38 18.16
CA ALA A 136 2.43 46.79 18.51
C ALA A 136 1.15 47.32 19.18
N GLY A 137 0.03 46.60 19.06
CA GLY A 137 -1.26 46.96 19.66
C GLY A 137 -1.43 46.49 21.11
N ASN A 138 -2.59 46.80 21.70
CA ASN A 138 -3.01 46.22 22.98
C ASN A 138 -3.40 44.73 22.82
N HIS A 139 -3.50 43.99 23.93
CA HIS A 139 -3.73 42.54 23.90
C HIS A 139 -4.97 42.12 23.08
N GLN A 140 -6.07 42.88 23.17
CA GLN A 140 -7.30 42.59 22.44
C GLN A 140 -7.12 42.81 20.93
N SER A 141 -6.58 43.96 20.54
CA SER A 141 -6.30 44.29 19.14
C SER A 141 -5.29 43.32 18.52
N ARG A 142 -4.28 42.87 19.29
CA ARG A 142 -3.34 41.85 18.85
C ARG A 142 -4.06 40.54 18.54
N GLU A 143 -4.91 40.08 19.46
CA GLU A 143 -5.63 38.82 19.30
C GLU A 143 -6.58 38.85 18.10
N ASP A 144 -7.29 39.97 17.89
CA ASP A 144 -8.21 40.15 16.77
C ASP A 144 -7.47 40.18 15.42
N ASN A 145 -6.35 40.92 15.35
CA ASN A 145 -5.51 40.97 14.15
C ASN A 145 -4.91 39.60 13.82
N LEU A 146 -4.34 38.91 14.81
CA LEU A 146 -3.75 37.59 14.61
C LEU A 146 -4.80 36.55 14.22
N LYS A 147 -6.03 36.65 14.74
CA LYS A 147 -7.14 35.77 14.35
C LYS A 147 -7.57 35.99 12.89
N ALA A 148 -7.57 37.23 12.41
CA ALA A 148 -7.92 37.57 11.03
C ALA A 148 -6.95 36.96 10.00
N ILE A 149 -5.66 36.91 10.33
CA ILE A 149 -4.62 36.30 9.49
C ILE A 149 -4.36 34.81 9.81
N GLY A 150 -4.93 34.30 10.89
CA GLY A 150 -4.87 32.88 11.29
C GLY A 150 -3.68 32.46 12.16
N LEU A 151 -2.90 33.39 12.68
CA LEU A 151 -1.73 33.15 13.52
C LEU A 151 -2.08 33.02 15.01
N GLN A 152 -1.34 32.19 15.74
CA GLN A 152 -1.44 32.10 17.21
C GLN A 152 -0.77 33.31 17.88
N GLY A 153 -1.26 33.66 19.09
CA GLY A 153 -0.76 34.79 19.89
C GLY A 153 0.51 34.51 20.69
N ASN A 154 1.11 33.33 20.57
CA ASN A 154 2.34 33.00 21.28
C ASN A 154 3.56 33.53 20.52
N ASP A 155 4.64 33.86 21.24
CA ASP A 155 5.90 34.36 20.66
C ASP A 155 6.65 33.32 19.82
N ASN A 156 6.06 32.13 19.59
CA ASN A 156 6.69 31.02 18.90
C ASN A 156 7.01 31.33 17.43
N VAL A 157 6.23 32.22 16.78
CA VAL A 157 6.53 32.73 15.43
C VAL A 157 7.92 33.38 15.36
N ARG A 158 8.38 34.01 16.45
CA ARG A 158 9.73 34.62 16.52
C ARG A 158 10.85 33.58 16.57
N MET A 159 10.59 32.34 17.00
CA MET A 159 11.62 31.29 17.03
C MET A 159 12.13 30.92 15.64
N TYR A 160 11.31 31.10 14.61
CA TYR A 160 11.64 30.81 13.22
C TYR A 160 12.33 31.97 12.48
N SER A 161 12.49 33.12 13.14
CA SER A 161 13.17 34.29 12.57
C SER A 161 14.69 34.11 12.47
N GLY A 162 15.30 34.75 11.47
CA GLY A 162 16.76 34.86 11.30
C GLY A 162 17.45 33.75 10.50
N THR A 163 16.70 32.86 9.84
CA THR A 163 17.23 31.81 8.97
C THR A 163 16.63 31.93 7.57
N SER A 164 17.43 32.18 6.54
CA SER A 164 16.99 32.05 5.14
C SER A 164 16.54 30.62 4.80
N SER A 165 16.95 29.64 5.62
CA SER A 165 16.62 28.23 5.53
C SER A 165 15.28 27.82 6.20
N THR A 166 14.55 28.71 6.89
CA THR A 166 13.24 28.38 7.50
C THR A 166 12.05 28.42 6.54
N GLN A 167 12.22 28.88 5.30
CA GLN A 167 11.24 28.65 4.22
C GLN A 167 10.94 27.16 4.02
N ILE A 168 11.90 26.30 4.37
CA ILE A 168 11.79 24.84 4.30
C ILE A 168 10.76 24.30 5.32
N PHE A 169 10.50 24.99 6.43
CA PHE A 169 9.66 24.45 7.50
C PHE A 169 8.18 24.26 7.07
N MET A 170 7.59 25.26 6.40
CA MET A 170 6.23 25.14 5.84
C MET A 170 6.16 24.09 4.71
N LEU A 171 7.26 23.92 3.95
CA LEU A 171 7.36 22.93 2.88
C LEU A 171 7.60 21.51 3.41
N ALA A 172 8.11 21.38 4.64
CA ALA A 172 8.37 20.10 5.30
C ALA A 172 7.09 19.49 5.90
N LEU A 173 6.08 20.29 6.24
CA LEU A 173 4.79 19.80 6.73
C LEU A 173 4.18 18.84 5.70
N SER A 174 4.00 17.59 6.11
CA SER A 174 3.45 16.53 5.26
C SER A 174 1.99 16.29 5.57
N PHE A 175 1.17 16.09 4.53
CA PHE A 175 -0.21 15.69 4.73
C PHE A 175 -0.30 14.29 5.35
N ASP A 176 -0.94 14.18 6.51
CA ASP A 176 -1.09 12.91 7.21
C ASP A 176 -2.23 12.07 6.64
N ARG A 177 -1.89 11.20 5.69
CA ARG A 177 -2.82 10.27 5.06
C ARG A 177 -3.46 9.29 6.05
N LEU A 178 -2.76 8.92 7.13
CA LEU A 178 -3.26 7.92 8.07
C LEU A 178 -4.46 8.48 8.83
N HIS A 179 -4.29 9.61 9.52
CA HIS A 179 -5.35 10.20 10.31
C HIS A 179 -6.39 10.91 9.44
N ALA A 180 -6.01 11.53 8.32
CA ALA A 180 -6.99 12.21 7.47
C ALA A 180 -7.85 11.26 6.64
N TYR A 181 -7.27 10.19 6.06
CA TYR A 181 -8.00 9.29 5.17
C TYR A 181 -8.43 8.01 5.86
N ASN A 182 -7.50 7.15 6.26
CA ASN A 182 -7.85 5.80 6.69
C ASN A 182 -8.59 5.81 8.04
N GLY A 183 -8.10 6.60 9.01
CA GLY A 183 -8.74 6.81 10.31
C GLY A 183 -9.93 7.77 10.23
N GLY A 184 -9.70 9.01 9.80
CA GLY A 184 -10.75 10.03 9.79
C GLY A 184 -11.82 9.77 8.73
N LEU A 185 -11.51 10.03 7.45
CA LEU A 185 -12.53 10.02 6.41
C LEU A 185 -13.18 8.63 6.19
N PHE A 186 -12.39 7.56 6.21
CA PHE A 186 -12.91 6.22 6.00
C PHE A 186 -13.54 5.63 7.27
N SER A 187 -12.78 5.45 8.35
CA SER A 187 -13.30 4.79 9.56
C SER A 187 -14.38 5.64 10.24
N ASP A 188 -14.10 6.90 10.57
CA ASP A 188 -14.99 7.71 11.40
C ASP A 188 -16.20 8.29 10.64
N HIS A 189 -16.16 8.30 9.30
CA HIS A 189 -17.25 8.85 8.48
C HIS A 189 -17.85 7.84 7.49
N LEU A 190 -17.09 7.39 6.49
CA LEU A 190 -17.64 6.55 5.41
C LEU A 190 -18.12 5.19 5.92
N LEU A 191 -17.31 4.51 6.74
CA LEU A 191 -17.63 3.22 7.33
C LEU A 191 -18.76 3.34 8.36
N GLU A 192 -18.79 4.42 9.15
CA GLU A 192 -19.91 4.68 10.04
C GLU A 192 -21.24 4.84 9.29
N GLU A 193 -21.28 5.65 8.24
CA GLU A 193 -22.48 5.83 7.43
C GLU A 193 -22.88 4.54 6.72
N PHE A 194 -21.91 3.75 6.26
CA PHE A 194 -22.16 2.44 5.68
C PHE A 194 -22.84 1.50 6.68
N LEU A 195 -22.31 1.40 7.90
CA LEU A 195 -22.89 0.61 8.97
C LEU A 195 -24.29 1.10 9.34
N LYS A 196 -24.51 2.42 9.44
CA LYS A 196 -25.85 2.99 9.69
C LYS A 196 -26.86 2.60 8.61
N ILE A 197 -26.46 2.55 7.34
CA ILE A 197 -27.35 2.12 6.24
C ILE A 197 -27.69 0.63 6.37
N LEU A 198 -26.72 -0.20 6.76
CA LEU A 198 -26.96 -1.62 7.03
C LEU A 198 -27.85 -1.83 8.26
N ASP A 199 -27.61 -1.12 9.37
CA ASP A 199 -28.37 -1.25 10.63
C ASP A 199 -29.79 -0.65 10.55
N ARG A 200 -30.00 0.40 9.75
CA ARG A 200 -31.35 0.95 9.47
C ARG A 200 -32.25 -0.05 8.74
N SER A 201 -31.68 -1.10 8.15
CA SER A 201 -32.46 -2.20 7.58
C SER A 201 -32.97 -3.21 8.63
N GLU A 202 -32.50 -3.14 9.88
CA GLU A 202 -32.98 -3.98 11.00
C GLU A 202 -34.12 -3.35 11.81
N HIS A 203 -34.27 -2.02 11.79
CA HIS A 203 -35.19 -1.33 12.69
C HIS A 203 -36.59 -1.11 12.08
N LYS A 204 -37.45 -2.12 12.20
CA LYS A 204 -38.88 -1.86 12.38
C LYS A 204 -39.07 -1.14 13.71
N HIS A 205 -39.57 0.09 13.66
CA HIS A 205 -40.36 0.78 14.72
C HIS A 205 -40.04 0.37 16.17
N GLY A 206 -39.13 1.09 16.82
CA GLY A 206 -38.91 0.95 18.25
C GLY A 206 -38.05 2.08 18.82
N ALA A 207 -38.72 3.07 19.41
CA ALA A 207 -38.21 4.08 20.34
C ALA A 207 -37.24 5.18 19.80
N LEU A 208 -37.85 6.32 19.48
CA LEU A 208 -37.50 7.67 19.96
C LEU A 208 -36.01 8.07 19.99
N PHE A 209 -35.60 8.84 18.98
CA PHE A 209 -34.85 10.08 19.23
C PHE A 209 -35.38 11.18 18.30
N GLU A 210 -35.94 12.21 18.93
CA GLU A 210 -36.39 13.44 18.31
C GLU A 210 -35.24 14.16 17.60
N LYS A 211 -35.36 14.31 16.28
CA LYS A 211 -35.27 15.63 15.63
C LYS A 211 -35.89 15.57 14.24
N GLN A 212 -37.14 16.00 14.26
CA GLN A 212 -38.03 16.40 13.17
C GLN A 212 -37.30 17.20 12.08
N TYR A 213 -37.29 16.72 10.83
CA TYR A 213 -37.58 17.47 9.60
C TYR A 213 -37.64 16.52 8.38
N ILE A 214 -38.89 16.25 7.93
CA ILE A 214 -39.37 16.11 6.54
C ILE A 214 -38.58 15.18 5.58
N TYR A 215 -39.13 14.01 5.27
CA TYR A 215 -39.79 13.74 3.97
C TYR A 215 -40.60 12.43 4.07
N SER A 216 -41.92 12.60 4.15
CA SER A 216 -42.91 11.60 3.78
C SER A 216 -42.91 11.44 2.24
N VAL A 217 -43.35 10.26 1.78
CA VAL A 217 -43.51 9.84 0.37
C VAL A 217 -42.29 9.14 -0.26
N LEU A 218 -42.08 7.85 0.08
CA LEU A 218 -42.24 6.76 -0.91
C LEU A 218 -42.28 5.41 -0.19
N LEU A 219 -43.37 4.69 -0.39
CA LEU A 219 -43.57 3.29 -0.07
C LEU A 219 -42.70 2.39 -0.97
N ILE A 220 -42.44 1.18 -0.45
CA ILE A 220 -41.79 -0.01 -1.05
C ILE A 220 -40.28 -0.10 -0.76
N ILE A 221 -39.92 -0.65 0.41
CA ILE A 221 -38.58 -1.17 0.70
C ILE A 221 -38.68 -2.71 0.77
N PRO A 222 -37.98 -3.48 -0.09
CA PRO A 222 -37.90 -4.93 0.04
C PRO A 222 -37.20 -5.36 1.34
N PRO A 223 -37.46 -6.58 1.86
CA PRO A 223 -37.06 -6.99 3.19
C PRO A 223 -35.59 -7.45 3.27
N LYS A 224 -34.91 -7.09 4.36
CA LYS A 224 -33.60 -7.62 4.82
C LYS A 224 -32.43 -7.44 3.83
N ILE A 225 -31.78 -6.27 3.89
CA ILE A 225 -30.37 -6.19 3.51
C ILE A 225 -29.57 -6.95 4.57
N ASN A 226 -29.17 -8.17 4.25
CA ASN A 226 -28.60 -9.10 5.23
C ASN A 226 -27.13 -8.76 5.48
N ILE A 227 -26.80 -8.19 6.64
CA ILE A 227 -25.40 -7.99 7.07
C ILE A 227 -24.61 -9.32 7.02
N GLU A 228 -25.28 -10.45 7.21
CA GLU A 228 -24.69 -11.78 7.05
C GLU A 228 -24.29 -12.09 5.61
N LEU A 229 -24.97 -11.53 4.60
CA LEU A 229 -24.56 -11.65 3.21
C LEU A 229 -23.27 -10.85 2.94
N ALA A 230 -23.14 -9.65 3.52
CA ALA A 230 -21.89 -8.89 3.47
C ALA A 230 -20.75 -9.62 4.18
N HIS A 231 -21.01 -10.17 5.37
CA HIS A 231 -20.06 -11.00 6.11
C HIS A 231 -19.62 -12.23 5.33
N SER A 232 -20.57 -12.96 4.74
CA SER A 232 -20.26 -14.14 3.93
C SER A 232 -19.43 -13.79 2.71
N ARG A 233 -19.69 -12.66 2.05
CA ARG A 233 -18.90 -12.22 0.88
C ARG A 233 -17.50 -11.78 1.26
N LEU A 234 -17.33 -11.10 2.39
CA LEU A 234 -16.01 -10.77 2.93
C LEU A 234 -15.23 -12.04 3.28
N ALA A 235 -15.87 -12.99 3.95
CA ALA A 235 -15.25 -14.28 4.30
C ALA A 235 -14.88 -15.11 3.05
N ASN A 236 -15.63 -14.97 1.95
CA ASN A 236 -15.34 -15.62 0.68
C ASN A 236 -14.42 -14.80 -0.24
N PHE A 237 -14.00 -13.61 0.20
CA PHE A 237 -13.13 -12.76 -0.61
C PHE A 237 -11.75 -13.43 -0.76
N PRO A 238 -11.19 -13.54 -1.98
CA PRO A 238 -9.95 -14.26 -2.19
C PRO A 238 -8.79 -13.68 -1.36
N CYS A 239 -8.01 -14.55 -0.72
CA CYS A 239 -6.78 -14.15 -0.05
C CYS A 239 -5.75 -13.69 -1.08
N TRP A 240 -5.13 -12.53 -0.84
CA TRP A 240 -4.09 -11.98 -1.70
C TRP A 240 -2.88 -11.54 -0.90
N CYS A 241 -1.70 -11.54 -1.51
CA CYS A 241 -0.49 -11.05 -0.86
C CYS A 241 -0.64 -9.58 -0.47
N ASP A 242 -0.20 -9.23 0.74
CA ASP A 242 -0.25 -7.88 1.30
C ASP A 242 -1.65 -7.27 1.51
N LEU A 243 -2.72 -8.04 1.32
CA LEU A 243 -4.10 -7.67 1.60
C LEU A 243 -4.64 -8.43 2.82
N ASN A 244 -5.13 -7.72 3.83
CA ASN A 244 -5.77 -8.35 4.98
C ASN A 244 -7.07 -9.07 4.59
N HIS A 245 -7.29 -10.28 5.13
CA HIS A 245 -8.53 -11.03 4.95
C HIS A 245 -9.54 -10.68 6.06
N PHE A 246 -10.80 -10.51 5.68
CA PHE A 246 -11.85 -9.98 6.55
C PHE A 246 -13.04 -10.93 6.62
N ASN A 247 -13.51 -11.28 7.82
CA ASN A 247 -14.64 -12.20 7.96
C ASN A 247 -15.94 -11.51 8.40
N LYS A 248 -15.84 -10.37 9.09
CA LYS A 248 -16.99 -9.64 9.66
C LYS A 248 -16.75 -8.14 9.64
N VAL A 249 -17.78 -7.36 9.32
CA VAL A 249 -17.74 -5.90 9.35
C VAL A 249 -17.79 -5.36 10.79
N ALA A 250 -18.53 -6.03 11.66
CA ALA A 250 -18.76 -5.56 13.03
C ALA A 250 -17.53 -5.61 13.97
N ARG A 251 -16.48 -6.39 13.66
CA ARG A 251 -15.28 -6.49 14.50
C ARG A 251 -14.30 -5.31 14.34
N PHE A 252 -14.60 -4.34 13.47
CA PHE A 252 -13.69 -3.25 13.14
C PHE A 252 -13.70 -2.06 14.11
N ARG A 253 -14.47 -2.14 15.21
CA ARG A 253 -14.41 -1.18 16.31
C ARG A 253 -13.38 -1.57 17.40
N GLU A 254 -12.85 -2.80 17.34
CA GLU A 254 -12.11 -3.43 18.44
C GLU A 254 -10.63 -3.66 18.11
N PHE A 255 -9.84 -2.61 17.85
CA PHE A 255 -8.38 -2.64 17.56
C PHE A 255 -7.99 -2.91 16.09
N THR A 256 -8.14 -1.87 15.28
CA THR A 256 -7.73 -1.82 13.87
C THR A 256 -6.67 -0.73 13.66
N ASP A 257 -5.59 -1.06 12.95
CA ASP A 257 -4.62 -0.08 12.49
C ASP A 257 -5.07 0.53 11.15
N GLY A 258 -4.45 1.64 10.74
CA GLY A 258 -4.84 2.29 9.49
C GLY A 258 -4.58 1.48 8.21
N ARG A 259 -3.74 0.43 8.26
CA ARG A 259 -3.55 -0.45 7.11
C ARG A 259 -4.78 -1.35 6.92
N LYS A 260 -5.38 -1.84 8.01
CA LYS A 260 -6.64 -2.59 7.94
C LYS A 260 -7.80 -1.75 7.41
N TYR A 261 -7.90 -0.47 7.80
CA TYR A 261 -8.91 0.43 7.23
C TYR A 261 -8.70 0.68 5.74
N GLU A 262 -7.44 0.86 5.32
CA GLU A 262 -7.10 0.98 3.91
C GLU A 262 -7.52 -0.27 3.13
N ASP A 263 -7.12 -1.45 3.59
CA ASP A 263 -7.46 -2.73 2.95
C ASP A 263 -8.97 -2.97 2.92
N LEU A 264 -9.68 -2.61 3.99
CA LEU A 264 -11.14 -2.72 4.03
C LEU A 264 -11.78 -1.80 3.00
N SER A 265 -11.27 -0.58 2.83
CA SER A 265 -11.82 0.36 1.85
C SER A 265 -11.70 -0.14 0.40
N ARG A 266 -10.71 -1.00 0.08
CA ARG A 266 -10.63 -1.66 -1.24
C ARG A 266 -11.65 -2.77 -1.39
N VAL A 267 -11.83 -3.59 -0.34
CA VAL A 267 -12.65 -4.80 -0.40
C VAL A 267 -14.15 -4.50 -0.30
N ILE A 268 -14.54 -3.49 0.48
CA ILE A 268 -15.94 -3.24 0.85
C ILE A 268 -16.84 -2.91 -0.34
N ILE A 269 -16.30 -2.28 -1.39
CA ILE A 269 -17.04 -1.93 -2.61
C ILE A 269 -17.51 -3.21 -3.31
N PHE A 270 -16.60 -4.17 -3.52
CA PHE A 270 -16.90 -5.46 -4.15
C PHE A 270 -17.85 -6.33 -3.32
N ALA A 271 -17.70 -6.32 -2.00
CA ALA A 271 -18.59 -7.08 -1.13
C ALA A 271 -20.04 -6.54 -1.13
N SER A 272 -20.21 -5.24 -1.38
CA SER A 272 -21.45 -4.51 -1.07
C SER A 272 -22.22 -3.99 -2.30
N GLN A 273 -21.59 -3.92 -3.48
CA GLN A 273 -22.23 -3.48 -4.73
C GLN A 273 -23.57 -4.17 -5.02
N ASN A 274 -23.65 -5.48 -4.78
CA ASN A 274 -24.84 -6.27 -5.08
C ASN A 274 -25.84 -6.30 -3.89
N ILE A 275 -25.47 -5.66 -2.77
CA ILE A 275 -26.31 -5.53 -1.56
C ILE A 275 -27.06 -4.20 -1.59
N LEU A 276 -26.45 -3.17 -2.19
CA LEU A 276 -26.99 -1.82 -2.29
C LEU A 276 -27.19 -1.41 -3.76
N PRO A 277 -28.03 -2.13 -4.53
CA PRO A 277 -28.30 -1.75 -5.91
C PRO A 277 -29.09 -0.43 -5.94
N VAL A 278 -28.98 0.29 -7.07
CA VAL A 278 -29.64 1.59 -7.30
C VAL A 278 -31.15 1.53 -7.02
N ALA A 279 -31.77 0.41 -7.36
CA ALA A 279 -33.21 0.18 -7.21
C ALA A 279 -33.66 0.12 -5.73
N ASP A 280 -32.81 -0.40 -4.85
CA ASP A 280 -33.18 -0.70 -3.46
C ASP A 280 -32.69 0.36 -2.47
N SER A 281 -31.57 1.05 -2.75
CA SER A 281 -31.04 2.08 -1.86
C SER A 281 -30.25 3.15 -2.62
N LYS A 282 -30.94 4.23 -3.02
CA LYS A 282 -30.30 5.39 -3.65
C LYS A 282 -29.19 6.00 -2.77
N CYS A 283 -29.41 6.07 -1.46
CA CYS A 283 -28.41 6.57 -0.50
C CYS A 283 -27.20 5.63 -0.37
N GLY A 284 -27.44 4.31 -0.30
CA GLY A 284 -26.36 3.31 -0.25
C GLY A 284 -25.52 3.32 -1.53
N TYR A 285 -26.16 3.43 -2.68
CA TYR A 285 -25.48 3.52 -3.97
C TYR A 285 -24.63 4.80 -4.09
N GLN A 286 -25.15 5.95 -3.66
CA GLN A 286 -24.38 7.20 -3.61
C GLN A 286 -23.16 7.08 -2.69
N LEU A 287 -23.31 6.40 -1.54
CA LEU A 287 -22.20 6.14 -0.63
C LEU A 287 -21.12 5.25 -1.29
N LEU A 288 -21.51 4.19 -2.01
CA LEU A 288 -20.57 3.34 -2.75
C LEU A 288 -19.78 4.13 -3.81
N ARG A 289 -20.45 5.03 -4.54
CA ARG A 289 -19.78 5.94 -5.48
C ARG A 289 -18.79 6.88 -4.78
N LEU A 290 -19.16 7.40 -3.61
CA LEU A 290 -18.28 8.25 -2.81
C LEU A 290 -17.06 7.47 -2.29
N MET A 291 -17.26 6.25 -1.79
CA MET A 291 -16.17 5.37 -1.35
C MET A 291 -15.22 5.02 -2.49
N HIS A 292 -15.76 4.75 -3.68
CA HIS A 292 -14.95 4.51 -4.87
C HIS A 292 -14.17 5.76 -5.31
N SER A 293 -14.76 6.96 -5.21
CA SER A 293 -14.04 8.22 -5.47
C SER A 293 -12.92 8.45 -4.43
N PHE A 294 -13.19 8.16 -3.17
CA PHE A 294 -12.20 8.21 -2.09
C PHE A 294 -11.04 7.25 -2.38
N TRP A 295 -11.35 5.98 -2.68
CA TRP A 295 -10.40 4.95 -3.07
C TRP A 295 -9.47 5.41 -4.22
N ASN A 296 -10.05 5.92 -5.30
CA ASN A 296 -9.26 6.43 -6.42
C ASN A 296 -8.37 7.61 -6.02
N SER A 297 -8.86 8.49 -5.15
CA SER A 297 -8.11 9.66 -4.69
C SER A 297 -6.94 9.27 -3.79
N THR A 298 -7.08 8.21 -2.98
CA THR A 298 -5.98 7.71 -2.15
C THR A 298 -4.95 6.91 -2.94
N TRP A 299 -5.35 6.26 -4.03
CA TRP A 299 -4.46 5.50 -4.92
C TRP A 299 -3.63 6.41 -5.84
N HIS A 300 -4.28 7.39 -6.49
CA HIS A 300 -3.62 8.28 -7.44
C HIS A 300 -3.09 9.56 -6.78
N GLY A 301 -3.42 9.79 -5.50
CA GLY A 301 -2.96 10.95 -4.74
C GLY A 301 -1.51 10.80 -4.33
N ILE A 302 -0.65 11.65 -4.91
CA ILE A 302 0.75 11.75 -4.50
C ILE A 302 0.86 12.84 -3.43
N THR A 303 1.28 12.48 -2.22
CA THR A 303 1.64 13.47 -1.20
C THR A 303 3.04 14.02 -1.53
N ARG A 304 3.23 15.33 -1.36
CA ARG A 304 4.53 15.99 -1.58
C ARG A 304 5.65 15.35 -0.76
N ASN A 305 5.32 14.94 0.46
CA ASN A 305 6.21 14.26 1.39
C ASN A 305 5.57 12.92 1.74
N MET A 306 6.36 11.84 1.77
CA MET A 306 5.88 10.53 2.22
C MET A 306 5.54 10.58 3.71
N ILE A 307 4.42 9.97 4.08
CA ILE A 307 4.07 9.83 5.50
C ILE A 307 4.84 8.67 6.12
N THR A 308 5.21 8.82 7.40
CA THR A 308 5.59 7.67 8.22
C THR A 308 4.33 7.13 8.86
N LYS A 309 3.66 6.11 8.30
CA LYS A 309 2.53 5.51 9.04
C LYS A 309 3.03 5.05 10.41
N PHE A 310 2.18 5.16 11.41
CA PHE A 310 2.47 4.59 12.73
C PHE A 310 2.77 3.09 12.56
N SER A 311 3.97 2.65 12.95
CA SER A 311 4.51 1.28 12.75
C SER A 311 5.07 0.92 11.35
N GLU A 312 5.22 1.86 10.42
CA GLU A 312 6.07 1.65 9.23
C GLU A 312 7.56 1.77 9.58
N ALA A 313 8.40 1.19 8.71
CA ALA A 313 9.80 0.76 8.91
C ALA A 313 10.67 1.57 9.90
N MET A 314 10.57 2.91 9.93
CA MET A 314 11.39 3.76 10.78
C MET A 314 10.99 3.74 12.27
N HIS A 315 9.75 3.41 12.63
CA HIS A 315 9.29 3.36 14.02
C HIS A 315 9.38 1.97 14.65
N HIS A 316 9.49 0.91 13.82
CA HIS A 316 9.42 -0.46 14.29
C HIS A 316 10.55 -0.80 15.27
N TRP A 317 11.78 -0.42 14.94
CA TRP A 317 12.95 -0.64 15.81
C TRP A 317 12.89 0.22 17.09
N LEU A 318 12.38 1.45 17.00
CA LEU A 318 12.15 2.34 18.15
C LEU A 318 11.14 1.75 19.13
N LYS A 319 10.03 1.22 18.63
CA LYS A 319 9.01 0.52 19.43
C LYS A 319 9.59 -0.73 20.10
N GLU A 320 10.39 -1.50 19.37
CA GLU A 320 11.10 -2.65 19.93
C GLU A 320 12.08 -2.24 21.04
N TYR A 321 12.87 -1.19 20.86
CA TYR A 321 13.79 -0.70 21.90
C TYR A 321 13.02 -0.16 23.11
N TYR A 322 11.96 0.61 22.87
CA TYR A 322 11.11 1.15 23.93
C TYR A 322 10.45 0.03 24.75
N GLY A 323 10.08 -1.09 24.14
CA GLY A 323 9.58 -2.27 24.86
C GLY A 323 10.65 -3.08 25.61
N ARG A 324 11.95 -2.84 25.33
CA ARG A 324 13.08 -3.55 25.95
C ARG A 324 13.71 -2.80 27.13
N ILE A 325 13.28 -1.57 27.40
CA ILE A 325 13.81 -0.73 28.49
C ILE A 325 12.85 -0.73 29.69
N ASN A 326 13.36 -0.29 30.84
CA ASN A 326 12.59 -0.22 32.09
C ASN A 326 11.82 1.11 32.29
N PHE A 327 11.67 1.91 31.22
CA PHE A 327 10.99 3.22 31.20
C PHE A 327 11.58 4.31 32.12
N LYS A 328 12.82 4.13 32.59
CA LYS A 328 13.59 5.15 33.35
C LYS A 328 14.84 5.53 32.56
N ASN A 329 15.31 6.78 32.61
CA ASN A 329 16.51 7.21 31.86
C ASN A 329 16.50 6.70 30.40
N VAL A 330 15.34 6.90 29.76
CA VAL A 330 14.95 6.29 28.48
C VAL A 330 15.95 6.63 27.39
N ASP A 331 16.41 7.88 27.39
CA ASP A 331 17.43 8.44 26.50
C ASP A 331 18.75 7.65 26.53
N GLY A 332 19.31 7.42 27.72
CA GLY A 332 20.56 6.68 27.86
C GLY A 332 20.43 5.21 27.43
N GLN A 333 19.31 4.57 27.78
CA GLN A 333 19.08 3.17 27.44
C GLN A 333 18.81 2.96 25.94
N ILE A 334 18.00 3.82 25.30
CA ILE A 334 17.77 3.75 23.85
C ILE A 334 19.06 4.04 23.10
N SER A 335 19.84 5.04 23.53
CA SER A 335 21.14 5.35 22.92
C SER A 335 22.10 4.17 22.99
N GLN A 336 22.14 3.45 24.11
CA GLN A 336 22.95 2.26 24.28
C GLN A 336 22.51 1.10 23.36
N LEU A 337 21.21 0.83 23.29
CA LEU A 337 20.64 -0.20 22.40
C LEU A 337 20.89 0.11 20.92
N HIS A 338 20.80 1.38 20.55
CA HIS A 338 21.11 1.86 19.21
C HIS A 338 22.61 1.72 18.90
N ALA A 339 23.50 2.09 19.83
CA ALA A 339 24.94 1.90 19.69
C ALA A 339 25.32 0.43 19.49
N TRP A 340 24.74 -0.49 20.28
CA TRP A 340 24.95 -1.93 20.09
C TRP A 340 24.48 -2.43 18.73
N SER A 341 23.37 -1.90 18.25
CA SER A 341 22.82 -2.28 16.95
C SER A 341 23.67 -1.74 15.79
N LEU A 342 24.21 -0.53 15.91
CA LEU A 342 25.17 0.02 14.96
C LEU A 342 26.45 -0.81 14.92
N VAL A 343 27.01 -1.18 16.07
CA VAL A 343 28.18 -2.08 16.16
C VAL A 343 27.90 -3.42 15.48
N ALA A 344 26.73 -4.01 15.71
CA ALA A 344 26.34 -5.26 15.07
C ALA A 344 26.20 -5.11 13.54
N LEU A 345 25.73 -3.97 13.05
CA LEU A 345 25.68 -3.67 11.61
C LEU A 345 27.08 -3.54 11.02
N LEU A 346 27.98 -2.79 11.66
CA LEU A 346 29.38 -2.64 11.23
C LEU A 346 30.10 -3.99 11.16
N ILE A 347 29.91 -4.86 12.17
CA ILE A 347 30.47 -6.22 12.16
C ILE A 347 29.91 -7.03 11.00
N ARG A 348 28.60 -6.98 10.74
CA ARG A 348 27.97 -7.69 9.62
C ARG A 348 28.48 -7.21 8.27
N GLU A 349 28.68 -5.90 8.13
CA GLU A 349 29.22 -5.31 6.91
C GLU A 349 30.68 -5.71 6.70
N ALA A 350 31.50 -5.74 7.76
CA ALA A 350 32.87 -6.24 7.69
C ALA A 350 32.91 -7.72 7.27
N ILE A 351 32.03 -8.56 7.82
CA ILE A 351 31.89 -9.97 7.41
C ILE A 351 31.44 -10.07 5.95
N ALA A 352 30.53 -9.22 5.51
CA ALA A 352 30.05 -9.23 4.12
C ALA A 352 31.17 -8.83 3.14
N ARG A 353 31.97 -7.83 3.49
CA ARG A 353 33.17 -7.42 2.73
C ARG A 353 34.21 -8.54 2.65
N ASP A 354 34.51 -9.20 3.77
CA ASP A 354 35.43 -10.35 3.80
C ASP A 354 34.93 -11.50 2.91
N LYS A 355 33.62 -11.79 2.95
CA LYS A 355 33.01 -12.82 2.10
C LYS A 355 33.06 -12.45 0.62
N ALA A 356 32.79 -11.20 0.26
CA ALA A 356 32.87 -10.74 -1.12
C ALA A 356 34.30 -10.86 -1.66
N ALA A 357 35.29 -10.38 -0.89
CA ALA A 357 36.70 -10.50 -1.26
C ALA A 357 37.15 -11.96 -1.45
N ARG A 358 36.67 -12.89 -0.60
CA ARG A 358 36.92 -14.33 -0.76
C ARG A 358 36.28 -14.93 -2.00
N LEU A 359 35.07 -14.49 -2.36
CA LEU A 359 34.39 -14.93 -3.58
C LEU A 359 35.13 -14.42 -4.81
N ASP A 360 35.57 -13.16 -4.82
CA ASP A 360 36.39 -12.60 -5.90
C ASP A 360 37.72 -13.37 -6.05
N GLU A 361 38.37 -13.76 -4.94
CA GLU A 361 39.57 -14.61 -4.96
C GLU A 361 39.29 -16.04 -5.46
N GLU A 362 38.16 -16.63 -5.12
CA GLU A 362 37.74 -17.96 -5.60
C GLU A 362 37.34 -17.94 -7.09
N GLU A 363 36.66 -16.88 -7.55
CA GLU A 363 36.32 -16.66 -8.96
C GLU A 363 37.56 -16.38 -9.81
N ALA A 364 38.52 -15.59 -9.29
CA ALA A 364 39.81 -15.37 -9.96
C ALA A 364 40.60 -16.68 -10.11
N LYS A 365 40.59 -17.55 -9.08
CA LYS A 365 41.22 -18.88 -9.15
C LYS A 365 40.52 -19.83 -10.13
N LYS A 366 39.18 -19.82 -10.16
CA LYS A 366 38.42 -20.61 -11.14
C LYS A 366 38.65 -20.14 -12.57
N ALA A 367 38.74 -18.83 -12.80
CA ALA A 367 39.08 -18.29 -14.11
C ALA A 367 40.49 -18.69 -14.57
N GLU A 368 41.45 -18.79 -13.63
CA GLU A 368 42.79 -19.31 -13.89
C GLU A 368 42.80 -20.83 -14.19
N GLU A 369 41.94 -21.62 -13.56
CA GLU A 369 41.76 -23.06 -13.84
C GLU A 369 40.99 -23.31 -15.16
N GLU A 370 39.99 -22.49 -15.49
CA GLU A 370 39.19 -22.58 -16.74
C GLU A 370 39.98 -22.13 -17.98
N LEU A 371 41.07 -21.36 -17.83
CA LEU A 371 42.01 -21.03 -18.92
C LEU A 371 42.88 -22.23 -19.36
N GLY A 372 42.75 -23.40 -18.70
CA GLY A 372 43.46 -24.64 -19.02
C GLY A 372 42.66 -25.71 -19.77
N GLU A 373 41.33 -25.59 -19.89
CA GLU A 373 40.50 -26.60 -20.57
C GLU A 373 39.45 -25.98 -21.49
N ASP A 374 39.52 -26.40 -22.76
CA ASP A 374 38.71 -25.97 -23.89
C ASP A 374 37.25 -26.48 -23.75
N VAL A 375 36.28 -25.60 -23.51
CA VAL A 375 34.84 -25.93 -23.65
C VAL A 375 34.05 -24.82 -24.37
N THR A 376 33.31 -25.28 -25.36
CA THR A 376 32.50 -24.60 -26.37
C THR A 376 31.34 -23.76 -25.83
N ALA A 377 31.16 -22.58 -26.45
CA ALA A 377 30.07 -21.63 -26.22
C ALA A 377 28.68 -22.11 -26.69
N VAL A 378 27.63 -21.66 -26.00
CA VAL A 378 26.32 -21.34 -26.59
C VAL A 378 25.96 -19.92 -26.16
N GLY A 379 25.68 -19.07 -27.15
CA GLY A 379 25.63 -17.63 -27.00
C GLY A 379 24.45 -17.07 -26.21
N HIS A 380 24.75 -16.05 -25.42
CA HIS A 380 23.82 -15.02 -25.00
C HIS A 380 24.51 -13.67 -25.27
N VAL A 381 23.86 -12.79 -26.03
CA VAL A 381 24.33 -11.41 -26.20
C VAL A 381 24.03 -10.66 -24.90
N THR A 382 25.07 -10.05 -24.36
CA THR A 382 25.15 -9.24 -23.14
C THR A 382 24.55 -7.84 -23.34
N LEU A 383 23.85 -7.32 -22.32
CA LEU A 383 23.98 -5.95 -21.81
C LEU A 383 23.47 -5.87 -20.33
N GLU A 384 24.44 -5.71 -19.42
CA GLU A 384 24.42 -5.03 -18.10
C GLU A 384 23.29 -5.27 -17.05
N GLY A 385 23.68 -5.94 -15.95
CA GLY A 385 22.95 -6.03 -14.67
C GLY A 385 22.64 -7.48 -14.22
N PRO A 386 22.48 -7.78 -12.92
CA PRO A 386 22.03 -9.10 -12.49
C PRO A 386 20.59 -9.29 -12.98
N GLU A 387 20.41 -10.06 -14.06
CA GLU A 387 19.09 -10.36 -14.64
C GLU A 387 18.19 -11.00 -13.58
N VAL A 388 17.19 -10.26 -13.11
CA VAL A 388 16.14 -10.84 -12.27
C VAL A 388 15.29 -11.72 -13.18
N GLN A 389 15.43 -13.04 -13.02
CA GLN A 389 14.60 -14.00 -13.75
C GLN A 389 13.11 -13.65 -13.58
N HIS A 390 12.42 -13.44 -14.71
CA HIS A 390 11.01 -13.05 -14.73
C HIS A 390 10.12 -14.09 -14.03
N ILE A 391 10.43 -15.38 -14.17
CA ILE A 391 9.65 -16.47 -13.56
C ILE A 391 10.56 -17.42 -12.81
N ILE A 392 10.17 -17.71 -11.57
CA ILE A 392 10.87 -18.68 -10.71
C ILE A 392 9.85 -19.71 -10.26
N ALA A 393 9.99 -20.95 -10.71
CA ALA A 393 9.15 -22.05 -10.28
C ALA A 393 9.64 -22.62 -8.94
N GLY A 394 8.74 -22.83 -7.99
CA GLY A 394 9.09 -23.30 -6.64
C GLY A 394 8.58 -24.71 -6.37
N SER A 395 7.63 -24.85 -5.43
CA SER A 395 7.12 -26.16 -4.97
C SER A 395 6.71 -27.04 -6.15
N SER A 396 7.33 -28.22 -6.26
CA SER A 396 7.24 -29.09 -7.43
C SER A 396 7.06 -30.56 -7.07
N ILE A 397 6.32 -31.29 -7.90
CA ILE A 397 6.33 -32.76 -7.94
C ILE A 397 7.11 -33.17 -9.20
N LYS A 398 8.28 -33.75 -9.00
CA LYS A 398 9.18 -34.19 -10.09
C LYS A 398 8.87 -35.61 -10.53
N ASN A 399 9.30 -35.97 -11.74
CA ASN A 399 9.30 -37.34 -12.28
C ASN A 399 7.90 -37.99 -12.41
N ILE A 400 6.85 -37.18 -12.52
CA ILE A 400 5.50 -37.69 -12.85
C ILE A 400 5.40 -37.93 -14.36
N THR A 401 4.58 -38.88 -14.78
CA THR A 401 4.29 -39.03 -16.20
C THR A 401 3.26 -38.01 -16.63
N LEU A 402 3.29 -37.59 -17.90
CA LEU A 402 2.31 -36.65 -18.43
C LEU A 402 0.86 -37.16 -18.30
N SER A 403 0.66 -38.48 -18.35
CA SER A 403 -0.65 -39.11 -18.12
C SER A 403 -1.11 -39.01 -16.66
N ASP A 404 -0.17 -39.08 -15.71
CA ASP A 404 -0.47 -39.04 -14.27
C ASP A 404 -0.76 -37.62 -13.76
N VAL A 405 -0.41 -36.58 -14.52
CA VAL A 405 -0.67 -35.17 -14.16
C VAL A 405 -2.11 -35.00 -13.68
N VAL A 406 -3.08 -35.53 -14.43
CA VAL A 406 -4.53 -35.43 -14.16
C VAL A 406 -4.91 -35.95 -12.77
N MET A 407 -4.22 -36.97 -12.25
CA MET A 407 -4.50 -37.53 -10.92
C MET A 407 -4.15 -36.54 -9.80
N HIS A 408 -3.24 -35.61 -10.08
CA HIS A 408 -2.79 -34.60 -9.14
C HIS A 408 -3.64 -33.31 -9.16
N ILE A 409 -4.76 -33.26 -9.89
CA ILE A 409 -5.73 -32.14 -9.94
C ILE A 409 -7.08 -32.52 -9.30
N PRO A 410 -7.91 -31.58 -8.80
CA PRO A 410 -9.26 -31.89 -8.32
C PRO A 410 -10.15 -32.44 -9.44
N LYS A 411 -11.07 -33.34 -9.08
CA LYS A 411 -11.98 -34.00 -10.04
C LYS A 411 -12.74 -33.00 -10.92
N ASP A 412 -13.10 -31.88 -10.32
CA ASP A 412 -13.78 -30.74 -10.92
C ASP A 412 -13.07 -30.12 -12.13
N TYR A 413 -11.74 -30.20 -12.19
CA TYR A 413 -10.92 -29.63 -13.25
C TYR A 413 -10.44 -30.67 -14.27
N THR A 414 -10.84 -31.93 -14.15
CA THR A 414 -10.40 -33.02 -15.06
C THR A 414 -10.60 -32.66 -16.53
N SER A 415 -11.73 -32.03 -16.88
CA SER A 415 -12.05 -31.63 -18.25
C SER A 415 -11.09 -30.59 -18.83
N THR A 416 -10.38 -29.82 -17.99
CA THR A 416 -9.36 -28.86 -18.44
C THR A 416 -8.10 -29.53 -18.97
N PHE A 417 -7.88 -30.80 -18.65
CA PHE A 417 -6.71 -31.57 -19.10
C PHE A 417 -7.04 -32.46 -20.32
N ASN A 418 -8.23 -32.31 -20.89
CA ASN A 418 -8.56 -32.95 -22.17
C ASN A 418 -7.56 -32.51 -23.24
N ASP A 419 -7.00 -33.50 -23.94
CA ASP A 419 -5.97 -33.31 -24.96
C ASP A 419 -4.72 -32.54 -24.48
N LEU A 420 -4.42 -32.53 -23.16
CA LEU A 420 -3.28 -31.81 -22.58
C LEU A 420 -1.98 -32.06 -23.36
N ARG A 421 -1.69 -33.32 -23.66
CA ARG A 421 -0.53 -33.75 -24.46
C ARG A 421 -0.44 -33.02 -25.80
N LYS A 422 -1.57 -32.91 -26.53
CA LYS A 422 -1.62 -32.22 -27.83
C LYS A 422 -1.46 -30.72 -27.64
N LYS A 423 -2.10 -30.13 -26.62
CA LYS A 423 -2.00 -28.69 -26.31
C LYS A 423 -0.56 -28.27 -26.03
N ILE A 424 0.14 -29.02 -25.18
CA ILE A 424 1.56 -28.78 -24.85
C ILE A 424 2.43 -28.97 -26.09
N SER A 425 2.29 -30.10 -26.79
CA SER A 425 3.08 -30.39 -28.00
C SER A 425 2.93 -29.29 -29.06
N THR A 426 1.70 -28.81 -29.27
CA THR A 426 1.41 -27.73 -30.24
C THR A 426 2.06 -26.41 -29.81
N ARG A 427 1.95 -26.05 -28.52
CA ARG A 427 2.52 -24.79 -28.02
C ARG A 427 4.04 -24.80 -28.06
N LEU A 428 4.67 -25.89 -27.64
CA LEU A 428 6.13 -26.04 -27.71
C LEU A 428 6.63 -26.11 -29.15
N ALA A 429 5.89 -26.75 -30.05
CA ALA A 429 6.26 -26.79 -31.46
C ALA A 429 6.22 -25.41 -32.11
N THR A 430 5.24 -24.58 -31.73
CA THR A 430 5.15 -23.18 -32.17
C THR A 430 6.33 -22.36 -31.66
N GLU A 431 6.72 -22.56 -30.40
CA GLU A 431 7.83 -21.82 -29.78
C GLU A 431 9.20 -22.21 -30.33
N LEU A 432 9.44 -23.50 -30.50
CA LEU A 432 10.73 -24.03 -30.97
C LEU A 432 10.86 -24.02 -32.50
N GLY A 433 9.81 -23.67 -33.23
CA GLY A 433 9.79 -23.71 -34.70
C GLY A 433 9.95 -25.10 -35.31
N ARG A 434 9.74 -26.17 -34.53
CA ARG A 434 9.92 -27.57 -34.95
C ARG A 434 8.87 -28.48 -34.32
N PRO A 435 8.52 -29.63 -34.94
CA PRO A 435 7.55 -30.57 -34.36
C PRO A 435 8.04 -31.13 -33.02
N VAL A 436 7.18 -31.13 -32.01
CA VAL A 436 7.43 -31.73 -30.68
C VAL A 436 6.44 -32.85 -30.47
N ASN A 437 6.94 -34.08 -30.28
CA ASN A 437 6.13 -35.26 -30.03
C ASN A 437 6.34 -35.76 -28.61
N LEU A 438 5.54 -35.27 -27.65
CA LEU A 438 5.54 -35.81 -26.30
C LEU A 438 4.81 -37.15 -26.28
N HIS A 439 5.22 -38.11 -25.44
CA HIS A 439 4.49 -39.35 -25.17
C HIS A 439 3.85 -39.31 -23.76
N GLY A 440 2.88 -40.20 -23.49
CA GLY A 440 2.14 -40.18 -22.22
C GLY A 440 2.96 -40.60 -21.00
N ASP A 441 4.04 -41.33 -21.22
CA ASP A 441 5.06 -41.76 -20.26
C ASP A 441 6.18 -40.73 -20.07
N HIS A 442 6.19 -39.65 -20.87
CA HIS A 442 7.19 -38.60 -20.78
C HIS A 442 7.19 -37.99 -19.38
N LYS A 443 8.39 -37.88 -18.79
CA LYS A 443 8.58 -37.37 -17.45
C LYS A 443 8.50 -35.85 -17.45
N VAL A 444 7.62 -35.31 -16.61
CA VAL A 444 7.42 -33.87 -16.44
C VAL A 444 7.52 -33.48 -14.97
N THR A 445 7.75 -32.20 -14.75
CA THR A 445 7.70 -31.58 -13.42
C THR A 445 6.42 -30.77 -13.31
N LEU A 446 5.62 -30.96 -12.25
CA LEU A 446 4.44 -30.14 -11.98
C LEU A 446 4.71 -29.17 -10.84
N TYR A 447 4.49 -27.89 -11.08
CA TYR A 447 4.70 -26.81 -10.12
C TYR A 447 3.36 -26.27 -9.63
N TRP A 448 3.26 -26.12 -8.31
CA TRP A 448 2.08 -25.58 -7.60
C TRP A 448 2.27 -24.15 -7.12
N TYR A 449 3.46 -23.61 -7.36
CA TYR A 449 3.85 -22.28 -6.93
C TYR A 449 4.87 -21.70 -7.89
N ILE A 450 4.63 -20.48 -8.34
CA ILE A 450 5.58 -19.69 -9.13
C ILE A 450 5.70 -18.29 -8.55
N LYS A 451 6.87 -17.69 -8.72
CA LYS A 451 7.11 -16.26 -8.48
C LYS A 451 7.18 -15.56 -9.83
N VAL A 452 6.52 -14.43 -9.96
CA VAL A 452 6.55 -13.59 -11.17
C VAL A 452 7.14 -12.24 -10.81
N ASN A 453 8.31 -11.94 -11.36
CA ASN A 453 9.02 -10.69 -11.17
C ASN A 453 8.70 -9.75 -12.33
N TYR A 454 8.11 -8.59 -12.07
CA TYR A 454 7.78 -7.59 -13.09
C TYR A 454 8.18 -6.20 -12.61
N THR A 455 8.40 -5.28 -13.53
CA THR A 455 8.64 -3.88 -13.17
C THR A 455 7.29 -3.19 -12.98
N SER A 456 7.04 -2.67 -11.79
CA SER A 456 5.84 -1.88 -11.49
C SER A 456 5.86 -0.59 -12.29
N PHE A 457 4.75 -0.28 -12.97
CA PHE A 457 4.59 1.00 -13.65
C PHE A 457 4.42 2.18 -12.69
N GLU A 458 4.13 1.92 -11.41
CA GLU A 458 3.84 2.96 -10.42
C GLU A 458 5.12 3.59 -9.85
N ASP A 459 6.13 2.77 -9.56
CA ASP A 459 7.37 3.22 -8.91
C ASP A 459 8.64 2.76 -9.66
N SER A 460 8.48 2.09 -10.81
CA SER A 460 9.59 1.52 -11.60
C SER A 460 10.47 0.53 -10.83
N THR A 461 9.98 0.01 -9.70
CA THR A 461 10.69 -1.02 -8.94
C THR A 461 10.30 -2.41 -9.44
N VAL A 462 11.21 -3.37 -9.35
CA VAL A 462 10.87 -4.77 -9.59
C VAL A 462 9.97 -5.25 -8.45
N THR A 463 8.78 -5.75 -8.73
CA THR A 463 7.85 -6.34 -7.76
C THR A 463 7.74 -7.84 -8.03
N THR A 464 7.45 -8.62 -6.98
CA THR A 464 7.32 -10.07 -7.09
C THR A 464 5.92 -10.50 -6.65
N ASP A 465 5.15 -11.07 -7.56
CA ASP A 465 3.88 -11.73 -7.23
C ASP A 465 4.11 -13.21 -6.95
N PHE A 466 3.37 -13.73 -5.98
CA PHE A 466 3.45 -15.11 -5.53
C PHE A 466 2.18 -15.85 -5.93
N LEU A 467 2.26 -16.68 -6.97
CA LEU A 467 1.09 -17.35 -7.54
C LEU A 467 1.03 -18.81 -7.10
N ARG A 468 -0.15 -19.24 -6.67
CA ARG A 468 -0.45 -20.54 -6.10
C ARG A 468 -1.54 -21.27 -6.87
N MET A 469 -1.39 -22.59 -6.92
CA MET A 469 -2.29 -23.54 -7.58
C MET A 469 -2.54 -24.74 -6.66
N ASN A 470 -2.89 -24.51 -5.40
CA ASN A 470 -2.95 -25.56 -4.39
C ASN A 470 -4.36 -26.16 -4.25
N LYS A 471 -4.42 -27.49 -4.16
CA LYS A 471 -5.66 -28.23 -3.80
C LYS A 471 -6.14 -27.93 -2.39
N GLU A 472 -5.22 -27.75 -1.45
CA GLU A 472 -5.54 -27.52 -0.06
C GLU A 472 -4.55 -26.50 0.50
N TYR A 473 -5.02 -25.28 0.69
CA TYR A 473 -4.32 -24.19 1.32
C TYR A 473 -5.19 -23.66 2.46
N HIS A 474 -4.77 -23.90 3.70
CA HIS A 474 -5.58 -23.65 4.90
C HIS A 474 -6.99 -24.27 4.85
N GLY A 475 -7.14 -25.44 4.22
CA GLY A 475 -8.41 -26.16 4.10
C GLY A 475 -9.31 -25.71 2.94
N GLN A 476 -8.82 -24.84 2.03
CA GLN A 476 -9.54 -24.42 0.82
C GLN A 476 -8.71 -24.60 -0.46
N GLU A 477 -9.37 -24.75 -1.60
CA GLU A 477 -8.71 -24.73 -2.92
C GLU A 477 -8.27 -23.31 -3.28
N GLN A 478 -7.02 -23.13 -3.75
CA GLN A 478 -6.51 -21.84 -4.19
C GLN A 478 -5.89 -21.94 -5.59
N TYR A 479 -6.55 -21.30 -6.56
CA TYR A 479 -6.09 -21.14 -7.94
C TYR A 479 -6.08 -19.66 -8.31
N ASP A 480 -4.90 -19.06 -8.26
CA ASP A 480 -4.73 -17.62 -8.45
C ASP A 480 -4.99 -17.22 -9.91
N ASN A 481 -5.45 -15.98 -10.10
CA ASN A 481 -5.63 -15.41 -11.43
C ASN A 481 -4.39 -14.60 -11.80
N THR A 482 -4.15 -14.49 -13.10
CA THR A 482 -2.97 -13.83 -13.67
C THR A 482 -3.35 -13.04 -14.90
N LEU A 483 -2.53 -12.05 -15.23
CA LEU A 483 -2.63 -11.29 -16.45
C LEU A 483 -1.62 -11.84 -17.45
N LEU A 484 -2.11 -12.36 -18.58
CA LEU A 484 -1.27 -12.87 -19.66
C LEU A 484 -1.10 -11.83 -20.77
N SER A 485 0.09 -11.78 -21.33
CA SER A 485 0.36 -11.09 -22.60
C SER A 485 0.10 -12.02 -23.77
N ILE A 486 -0.84 -11.64 -24.62
CA ILE A 486 -1.04 -12.30 -25.91
C ILE A 486 -0.26 -11.47 -26.94
N TYR A 487 0.84 -12.03 -27.46
CA TYR A 487 1.70 -11.39 -28.45
C TYR A 487 0.87 -10.63 -29.50
N ASN A 488 1.11 -9.31 -29.61
CA ASN A 488 0.47 -8.39 -30.55
C ASN A 488 -1.06 -8.19 -30.42
N SER A 489 -1.71 -8.79 -29.42
CA SER A 489 -3.19 -8.88 -29.34
C SER A 489 -3.78 -8.28 -28.05
N GLY A 490 -2.94 -7.88 -27.10
CA GLY A 490 -3.36 -7.26 -25.83
C GLY A 490 -3.15 -8.16 -24.61
N LEU A 491 -3.83 -7.81 -23.52
CA LEU A 491 -3.73 -8.49 -22.23
C LEU A 491 -5.03 -9.24 -21.93
N VAL A 492 -4.92 -10.44 -21.34
CA VAL A 492 -6.09 -11.26 -20.97
C VAL A 492 -5.92 -11.81 -19.57
N PHE A 493 -6.97 -11.71 -18.76
CA PHE A 493 -7.02 -12.35 -17.45
C PHE A 493 -7.25 -13.85 -17.60
N VAL A 494 -6.53 -14.65 -16.83
CA VAL A 494 -6.70 -16.11 -16.81
C VAL A 494 -6.63 -16.64 -15.38
N GLN A 495 -7.33 -17.75 -15.12
CA GLN A 495 -7.10 -18.54 -13.91
C GLN A 495 -6.01 -19.56 -14.18
N LEU A 496 -4.97 -19.60 -13.35
CA LEU A 496 -3.87 -20.54 -13.47
C LEU A 496 -4.21 -21.85 -12.75
N LEU A 497 -4.07 -22.99 -13.43
CA LEU A 497 -4.40 -24.32 -12.88
C LEU A 497 -3.18 -25.18 -12.57
N GLY A 498 -2.07 -24.94 -13.25
CA GLY A 498 -0.85 -25.70 -13.08
C GLY A 498 0.23 -25.18 -14.02
N VAL A 499 1.49 -25.27 -13.59
CA VAL A 499 2.66 -25.03 -14.43
C VAL A 499 3.42 -26.34 -14.59
N ILE A 500 3.71 -26.72 -15.82
CA ILE A 500 4.36 -27.98 -16.17
C ILE A 500 5.73 -27.65 -16.78
N GLY A 501 6.79 -28.17 -16.18
CA GLY A 501 8.13 -28.20 -16.74
C GLY A 501 8.30 -29.41 -17.63
N VAL A 502 8.65 -29.18 -18.89
CA VAL A 502 8.94 -30.22 -19.88
C VAL A 502 10.41 -30.09 -20.30
N ALA A 503 11.20 -31.11 -19.99
CA ALA A 503 12.62 -31.14 -20.36
C ALA A 503 12.79 -31.60 -21.82
N LEU A 504 13.27 -30.72 -22.68
CA LEU A 504 13.60 -31.00 -24.08
C LEU A 504 15.02 -30.51 -24.35
N ASP A 505 15.86 -31.35 -24.96
CA ASP A 505 17.25 -31.03 -25.31
C ASP A 505 18.09 -30.44 -24.16
N GLY A 506 17.85 -30.92 -22.94
CA GLY A 506 18.54 -30.43 -21.74
C GLY A 506 18.01 -29.11 -21.17
N ILE A 507 17.00 -28.49 -21.80
CA ILE A 507 16.36 -27.24 -21.36
C ILE A 507 14.96 -27.55 -20.81
N GLU A 508 14.64 -27.02 -19.63
CA GLU A 508 13.30 -27.12 -19.06
C GLU A 508 12.41 -25.99 -19.57
N HIS A 509 11.41 -26.34 -20.37
CA HIS A 509 10.39 -25.40 -20.86
C HIS A 509 9.19 -25.38 -19.91
N LEU A 510 8.89 -24.21 -19.35
CA LEU A 510 7.74 -24.01 -18.47
C LEU A 510 6.50 -23.62 -19.28
N VAL A 511 5.47 -24.45 -19.22
CA VAL A 511 4.15 -24.18 -19.81
C VAL A 511 3.09 -24.08 -18.73
N ALA A 512 2.21 -23.09 -18.84
CA ALA A 512 1.11 -22.85 -17.92
C ALA A 512 -0.20 -23.34 -18.54
N LEU A 513 -0.96 -24.15 -17.78
CA LEU A 513 -2.35 -24.45 -18.10
C LEU A 513 -3.25 -23.41 -17.45
N ALA A 514 -4.07 -22.74 -18.26
CA ALA A 514 -4.89 -21.64 -17.81
C ALA A 514 -6.30 -21.66 -18.42
N ILE A 515 -7.27 -21.08 -17.71
CA ILE A 515 -8.62 -20.82 -18.23
C ILE A 515 -8.78 -19.31 -18.45
N PRO A 516 -8.96 -18.84 -19.70
CA PRO A 516 -9.17 -17.44 -20.00
C PRO A 516 -10.50 -16.87 -19.52
N TYR A 517 -10.50 -15.56 -19.23
CA TYR A 517 -11.66 -14.74 -18.90
C TYR A 517 -11.98 -13.74 -20.02
N ASP A 518 -12.30 -14.27 -21.21
CA ASP A 518 -12.52 -13.48 -22.43
C ASP A 518 -13.85 -13.83 -23.13
N GLN A 519 -14.76 -14.52 -22.44
CA GLN A 519 -16.07 -14.78 -23.00
C GLN A 519 -16.92 -13.50 -23.06
N PRO A 520 -17.74 -13.32 -24.10
CA PRO A 520 -18.64 -12.19 -24.17
C PRO A 520 -19.68 -12.19 -23.04
N LEU A 521 -19.89 -11.01 -22.43
CA LEU A 521 -20.95 -10.76 -21.47
C LEU A 521 -22.29 -10.59 -22.21
N THR A 522 -22.87 -11.70 -22.66
CA THR A 522 -24.20 -11.70 -23.30
C THR A 522 -25.29 -11.73 -22.23
N GLY A 523 -26.28 -10.84 -22.33
CA GLY A 523 -27.49 -10.88 -21.52
C GLY A 523 -27.47 -10.06 -20.23
N THR A 524 -26.39 -9.32 -19.93
CA THR A 524 -26.31 -8.47 -18.73
C THR A 524 -27.40 -7.39 -18.74
N ASP A 525 -28.11 -7.27 -17.63
CA ASP A 525 -29.12 -6.23 -17.42
C ASP A 525 -28.50 -4.82 -17.61
N PRO A 526 -29.13 -3.92 -18.39
CA PRO A 526 -28.67 -2.54 -18.56
C PRO A 526 -28.43 -1.78 -17.25
N SER A 527 -29.17 -2.09 -16.19
CA SER A 527 -29.00 -1.48 -14.87
C SER A 527 -27.69 -1.88 -14.19
N ILE A 528 -27.27 -3.15 -14.33
CA ILE A 528 -25.99 -3.66 -13.83
C ILE A 528 -24.84 -2.96 -14.57
N ARG A 529 -24.93 -2.84 -15.90
CA ARG A 529 -23.91 -2.13 -16.71
C ARG A 529 -23.75 -0.67 -16.31
N HIS A 530 -24.84 0.00 -15.96
CA HIS A 530 -24.80 1.38 -15.49
C HIS A 530 -24.13 1.47 -14.11
N GLN A 531 -24.46 0.53 -13.22
CA GLN A 531 -23.82 0.42 -11.91
C GLN A 531 -22.31 0.17 -12.03
N ASP A 532 -21.90 -0.78 -12.87
CA ASP A 532 -20.49 -1.09 -13.13
C ASP A 532 -19.76 0.12 -13.69
N HIS A 533 -20.35 0.83 -14.65
CA HIS A 533 -19.77 2.05 -15.20
C HIS A 533 -19.55 3.13 -14.11
N ASP A 534 -20.56 3.37 -13.28
CA ASP A 534 -20.50 4.38 -12.21
C ASP A 534 -19.50 4.03 -11.09
N LEU A 535 -19.33 2.73 -10.82
CA LEU A 535 -18.37 2.19 -9.86
C LEU A 535 -17.01 1.83 -10.51
N ARG A 536 -16.85 2.06 -11.82
CA ARG A 536 -15.70 1.67 -12.65
C ARG A 536 -15.25 0.22 -12.48
N LEU A 537 -16.23 -0.67 -12.41
CA LEU A 537 -16.05 -2.10 -12.34
C LEU A 537 -15.99 -2.68 -13.76
N HIS A 538 -15.14 -3.68 -13.96
CA HIS A 538 -15.03 -4.39 -15.23
C HIS A 538 -15.43 -5.84 -15.06
N GLN A 539 -16.50 -6.29 -15.68
CA GLN A 539 -16.85 -7.71 -15.61
C GLN A 539 -16.06 -8.54 -16.62
N PHE A 540 -15.69 -9.75 -16.22
CA PHE A 540 -15.08 -10.74 -17.09
C PHE A 540 -15.74 -12.09 -16.92
N ARG A 541 -16.02 -12.75 -18.05
CA ARG A 541 -16.64 -14.08 -18.08
C ARG A 541 -15.61 -15.15 -18.38
N LYS A 542 -15.57 -16.15 -17.51
CA LYS A 542 -14.67 -17.30 -17.63
C LYS A 542 -15.10 -18.23 -18.76
N ARG A 543 -14.14 -18.77 -19.52
CA ARG A 543 -14.40 -19.88 -20.43
C ARG A 543 -14.83 -21.15 -19.68
N LYS A 544 -15.49 -22.06 -20.40
CA LYS A 544 -15.74 -23.41 -19.89
C LYS A 544 -14.41 -24.09 -19.57
N ARG A 545 -14.41 -24.92 -18.52
CA ARG A 545 -13.23 -25.70 -18.10
C ARG A 545 -12.65 -26.54 -19.26
N SER A 546 -13.49 -27.09 -20.15
CA SER A 546 -13.04 -27.82 -21.35
C SER A 546 -12.18 -27.00 -22.31
N ASP A 547 -12.38 -25.68 -22.33
CA ASP A 547 -11.81 -24.75 -23.31
C ASP A 547 -10.53 -24.08 -22.75
N SER A 548 -9.85 -24.78 -21.83
CA SER A 548 -8.56 -24.38 -21.28
C SER A 548 -7.48 -24.29 -22.36
N VAL A 549 -6.49 -23.44 -22.12
CA VAL A 549 -5.37 -23.19 -23.03
C VAL A 549 -4.04 -23.49 -22.35
N VAL A 550 -3.04 -23.85 -23.15
CA VAL A 550 -1.65 -23.97 -22.70
C VAL A 550 -0.86 -22.81 -23.29
N VAL A 551 -0.22 -22.04 -22.43
CA VAL A 551 0.62 -20.90 -22.79
C VAL A 551 2.03 -21.12 -22.24
N LEU A 552 3.00 -20.34 -22.73
CA LEU A 552 4.32 -20.32 -22.11
C LEU A 552 4.22 -19.56 -20.79
N ALA A 553 4.85 -20.09 -19.74
CA ALA A 553 4.85 -19.41 -18.45
C ALA A 553 5.38 -17.97 -18.62
N SER A 554 6.40 -17.75 -19.45
CA SER A 554 7.01 -16.45 -19.75
C SER A 554 6.07 -15.37 -20.29
N THR A 555 4.84 -15.72 -20.66
CA THR A 555 3.80 -14.76 -21.07
C THR A 555 3.00 -14.18 -19.90
N ILE A 556 3.18 -14.70 -18.69
CA ILE A 556 2.53 -14.20 -17.46
C ILE A 556 3.15 -12.87 -17.08
N VAL A 557 2.41 -11.78 -17.23
CA VAL A 557 2.90 -10.44 -16.89
C VAL A 557 2.98 -10.26 -15.37
N ARG A 558 1.88 -10.58 -14.67
CA ARG A 558 1.74 -10.46 -13.21
C ARG A 558 0.53 -11.23 -12.69
N GLY A 559 0.39 -11.32 -11.37
CA GLY A 559 -0.82 -11.76 -10.71
C GLY A 559 -1.99 -10.78 -10.88
N ALA A 560 -3.21 -11.31 -10.75
CA ALA A 560 -4.43 -10.54 -10.77
C ALA A 560 -5.41 -11.06 -9.71
N LEU A 561 -6.02 -10.14 -8.96
CA LEU A 561 -7.07 -10.45 -8.02
C LEU A 561 -8.43 -10.28 -8.72
N LEU A 562 -9.17 -11.37 -8.87
CA LEU A 562 -10.53 -11.36 -9.42
C LEU A 562 -11.51 -11.89 -8.36
N VAL A 563 -12.60 -11.16 -8.15
CA VAL A 563 -13.65 -11.42 -7.17
C VAL A 563 -14.88 -11.96 -7.89
N GLU A 564 -15.58 -12.94 -7.32
CA GLU A 564 -16.81 -13.45 -7.92
C GLU A 564 -17.94 -12.43 -7.87
N ASP A 565 -18.63 -12.26 -9.00
CA ASP A 565 -19.88 -11.53 -9.06
C ASP A 565 -21.02 -12.45 -8.61
N HIS A 566 -21.80 -11.97 -7.65
CA HIS A 566 -22.88 -12.71 -7.03
C HIS A 566 -24.27 -12.31 -7.56
N LEU A 567 -24.37 -11.51 -8.64
CA LEU A 567 -25.65 -11.14 -9.28
C LEU A 567 -26.10 -12.10 -10.36
N GLU A 568 -25.18 -12.77 -11.05
CA GLU A 568 -25.52 -13.78 -12.06
C GLU A 568 -25.21 -15.17 -11.49
N GLU A 569 -26.18 -16.10 -11.53
CA GLU A 569 -25.99 -17.52 -11.17
C GLU A 569 -24.96 -18.25 -12.07
N ILE A 570 -24.22 -17.52 -12.90
CA ILE A 570 -23.24 -18.03 -13.86
C ILE A 570 -21.95 -17.19 -13.81
N GLY A 571 -21.11 -17.42 -12.80
CA GLY A 571 -19.64 -17.46 -12.92
C GLY A 571 -18.86 -16.22 -13.39
N ASP A 572 -19.45 -15.03 -13.43
CA ASP A 572 -18.75 -13.79 -13.80
C ASP A 572 -17.88 -13.28 -12.63
N LYS A 573 -16.73 -12.68 -12.95
CA LYS A 573 -15.80 -12.12 -11.95
C LYS A 573 -15.45 -10.66 -12.26
N LEU A 574 -15.17 -9.88 -11.22
CA LEU A 574 -14.75 -8.48 -11.24
C LEU A 574 -13.29 -8.34 -10.80
N PRO A 575 -12.44 -7.54 -11.44
CA PRO A 575 -11.09 -7.30 -10.98
C PRO A 575 -11.13 -6.40 -9.74
N ALA A 576 -10.38 -6.79 -8.72
CA ALA A 576 -9.95 -5.87 -7.69
C ALA A 576 -8.58 -5.33 -8.12
N HIS A 577 -8.51 -4.03 -8.37
CA HIS A 577 -7.30 -3.34 -8.82
C HIS A 577 -6.28 -3.21 -7.70
#